data_AF-A0ABD5DVA2-F1
#
_entry.id   AF-A0ABD5DVA2-F1
#
_cell.length_a   1.000
_cell.length_b   1.000
_cell.length_c   1.000
_cell.angle_alpha   90.00
_cell.angle_beta   90.00
_cell.angle_gamma   90.00
#
_symmetry.space_group_name_H-M   'P 1'
#
loop_
_entity.id
_entity.type
_entity.pdbx_description
1 polymer ?
#
loop_
_entity_poly.entity_id
_entity_poly.type
_entity_poly.pdbx_seq_one_letter_code
_entity_poly.pdbx_strand_id
1 'polypeptide(L)'
;LETYFRLPEQFRSLEPVVRERIRARLTRGKVECTLRFEQDPSAQGELILNEKLAKQLVNAANWVKMQSDEGEINPVDILRWPGVMAAK
;
A
#
# COMPACT_ATOMS: atom_id res chain seq x y z
N LEU A 1 24.29 -23.09 16.29
CA LEU A 1 23.98 -21.74 15.80
C LEU A 1 22.70 -21.26 16.45
N GLU A 2 22.77 -20.22 17.25
CA GLU A 2 21.58 -19.55 17.79
C GLU A 2 21.19 -18.42 16.84
N THR A 3 19.93 -18.39 16.38
CA THR A 3 19.44 -17.34 15.47
C THR A 3 18.22 -16.66 16.07
N TYR A 4 18.30 -15.35 16.24
CA TYR A 4 17.19 -14.51 16.69
C TYR A 4 16.80 -13.54 15.57
N PHE A 5 15.54 -13.60 15.14
CA PHE A 5 15.00 -12.72 14.11
C PHE A 5 13.89 -11.85 14.70
N ARG A 6 14.00 -10.54 14.49
CA ARG A 6 12.94 -9.57 14.78
C ARG A 6 12.51 -8.95 13.46
N LEU A 7 11.43 -9.47 12.88
CA LEU A 7 10.87 -9.05 11.59
C LEU A 7 9.46 -8.48 11.80
N PRO A 8 9.06 -7.43 11.05
CA PRO A 8 7.68 -7.01 10.96
C PRO A 8 6.81 -8.13 10.39
N GLU A 9 5.53 -8.16 10.78
CA GLU A 9 4.60 -9.24 10.40
C GLU A 9 4.52 -9.47 8.89
N GLN A 10 4.47 -8.39 8.10
CA GLN A 10 4.45 -8.43 6.63
C GLN A 10 5.69 -9.09 5.99
N PHE A 11 6.78 -9.28 6.74
CA PHE A 11 8.02 -9.91 6.27
C PHE A 11 8.35 -11.22 6.98
N ARG A 12 7.45 -11.76 7.82
CA ARG A 12 7.63 -13.06 8.51
C ARG A 12 7.95 -14.20 7.56
N SER A 13 7.41 -14.16 6.33
CA SER A 13 7.67 -15.17 5.29
C SER A 13 9.14 -15.25 4.86
N LEU A 14 9.94 -14.20 5.08
CA LEU A 14 11.37 -14.17 4.76
C LEU A 14 12.21 -14.91 5.81
N GLU A 15 11.73 -15.03 7.05
CA GLU A 15 12.47 -15.65 8.15
C GLU A 15 13.01 -17.06 7.83
N PRO A 16 12.21 -18.03 7.34
CA PRO A 16 12.72 -19.37 7.05
C PRO A 16 13.82 -19.36 5.99
N VAL A 17 13.69 -18.53 4.96
CA VAL A 17 14.67 -18.41 3.87
C VAL A 17 16.00 -17.85 4.39
N VAL A 18 15.93 -16.80 5.20
CA VAL A 18 17.13 -16.17 5.77
C VAL A 18 17.81 -17.12 6.75
N ARG A 19 17.03 -17.78 7.63
CA ARG A 19 17.55 -18.76 8.59
C ARG A 19 18.31 -19.89 7.90
N GLU A 20 17.75 -20.44 6.83
CA GLU A 20 18.37 -21.53 6.08
C GLU A 20 19.71 -21.09 5.46
N ARG A 21 19.75 -19.91 4.85
CA ARG A 21 20.99 -19.35 4.29
C ARG A 21 22.07 -19.12 5.36
N ILE A 22 21.69 -18.68 6.56
CA ILE A 22 22.64 -18.47 7.66
C ILE A 22 23.15 -19.82 8.16
N ARG A 23 22.29 -20.83 8.32
CA ARG A 23 22.72 -22.19 8.71
C ARG A 23 23.65 -22.84 7.71
N ALA A 24 23.44 -22.59 6.41
CA ALA A 24 24.31 -23.09 5.36
C ALA A 24 25.74 -22.50 5.40
N ARG A 25 25.90 -21.30 5.97
CA ARG A 25 27.19 -20.57 5.98
C ARG A 25 27.85 -20.50 7.35
N LEU A 26 27.07 -20.59 8.43
CA LEU A 26 27.53 -20.45 9.81
C LEU A 26 27.14 -21.69 10.61
N THR A 27 28.14 -22.46 11.03
CA THR A 27 27.93 -23.70 11.80
C THR A 27 27.89 -23.44 13.31
N ARG A 28 28.58 -22.38 13.79
CA ARG A 28 28.65 -21.99 15.21
C ARG A 28 28.55 -20.47 15.40
N GLY A 29 28.12 -20.05 16.58
CA GLY A 29 27.93 -18.63 16.94
C GLY A 29 26.46 -18.25 17.15
N LYS A 30 26.26 -16.99 17.54
CA LYS A 30 24.94 -16.36 17.72
C LYS A 30 24.73 -15.31 16.64
N VAL A 31 23.56 -15.30 16.04
CA VAL A 31 23.17 -14.35 14.99
C VAL A 31 21.89 -13.65 15.40
N GLU A 32 21.94 -12.33 15.50
CA GLU A 32 20.79 -11.48 15.76
C GLU A 32 20.52 -10.64 14.53
N CYS A 33 19.29 -10.70 14.01
CA CYS A 33 18.87 -9.98 12.82
C CYS A 33 17.57 -9.22 13.13
N THR A 34 17.60 -7.90 13.00
CA THR A 34 16.41 -7.06 13.14
C THR A 34 16.15 -6.35 11.82
N LEU A 35 14.95 -6.53 11.26
CA LEU A 35 14.47 -5.75 10.13
C LEU A 35 13.60 -4.63 10.66
N ARG A 36 13.97 -3.40 10.32
CA ARG A 36 13.15 -2.22 10.49
C ARG A 36 12.71 -1.78 9.10
N PHE A 37 11.41 -1.60 8.94
CA PHE A 37 10.83 -1.10 7.71
C PHE A 37 10.01 0.14 8.06
N GLU A 38 10.40 1.27 7.48
CA GLU A 38 9.72 2.54 7.62
C GLU A 38 9.26 2.93 6.21
N GLN A 39 7.95 3.06 6.02
CA GLN A 39 7.40 3.64 4.79
C GLN A 39 7.63 5.14 4.88
N ASP A 40 8.39 5.70 3.94
CA ASP A 40 8.55 7.14 3.83
C ASP A 40 7.22 7.75 3.36
N PRO A 41 6.55 8.58 4.18
CA PRO A 41 5.30 9.21 3.79
C PRO A 41 5.48 10.19 2.62
N SER A 42 6.70 10.71 2.41
CA SER A 42 7.05 11.58 1.29
C SER A 42 7.41 10.80 0.02
N ALA A 43 7.61 9.49 0.14
CA ALA A 43 7.71 8.56 -1.00
C ALA A 43 6.33 8.03 -1.45
N GLN A 44 5.23 8.57 -0.89
CA GLN A 44 3.94 8.57 -1.59
C GLN A 44 4.13 9.37 -2.88
N GLY A 45 4.57 8.67 -3.92
CA GLY A 45 4.74 9.22 -5.25
C GLY A 45 3.45 9.92 -5.72
N GLU A 46 3.60 10.74 -6.76
CA GLU A 46 2.53 11.49 -7.43
C GLU A 46 1.19 10.76 -7.35
N LEU A 47 0.16 11.48 -6.89
CA LEU A 47 -1.19 10.96 -6.75
C LEU A 47 -1.60 10.24 -8.04
N ILE A 48 -1.74 8.92 -7.97
CA ILE A 48 -2.14 8.13 -9.13
C ILE A 48 -3.66 8.16 -9.18
N LEU A 49 -4.18 8.97 -10.11
CA LEU A 49 -5.59 9.02 -10.40
C LEU A 49 -6.00 7.81 -11.24
N ASN A 50 -6.97 7.04 -10.75
CA ASN A 50 -7.65 6.05 -11.58
C ASN A 50 -8.63 6.76 -12.53
N GLU A 51 -8.12 7.22 -13.68
CA GLU A 51 -8.91 7.97 -14.66
C GLU A 51 -10.17 7.25 -15.13
N LYS A 52 -10.11 5.92 -15.26
CA LYS A 52 -11.26 5.12 -15.71
C LYS A 52 -12.39 5.20 -14.70
N LEU A 53 -12.07 5.00 -13.42
CA LEU A 53 -13.06 5.09 -12.35
C LEU A 53 -13.57 6.52 -12.16
N ALA A 54 -12.67 7.51 -12.25
CA ALA A 54 -13.05 8.92 -12.19
C ALA A 54 -14.05 9.28 -13.30
N LYS A 55 -13.82 8.85 -14.55
CA LYS A 55 -14.75 9.04 -15.67
C LYS A 55 -16.10 8.37 -15.43
N GLN A 56 -16.11 7.15 -14.88
CA GLN A 56 -17.36 6.46 -14.54
C GLN A 56 -18.16 7.21 -13.46
N LEU A 57 -17.49 7.75 -12.45
CA LEU A 57 -18.14 8.54 -11.40
C LEU A 57 -18.67 9.87 -11.91
N VAL A 58 -17.93 10.58 -12.76
CA VAL A 58 -18.42 11.79 -13.42
C VAL A 58 -19.69 11.50 -14.22
N ASN A 59 -19.71 10.41 -14.99
CA ASN A 59 -20.87 10.03 -15.79
C ASN A 59 -22.07 9.67 -14.91
N ALA A 60 -21.85 8.92 -13.82
CA ALA A 60 -22.91 8.58 -12.87
C ALA A 60 -23.45 9.83 -12.16
N ALA A 61 -22.57 10.74 -11.72
CA ALA A 61 -22.95 11.99 -11.08
C ALA A 61 -23.72 12.91 -12.03
N ASN A 62 -23.30 13.00 -13.30
CA ASN A 62 -24.04 13.73 -14.34
C ASN A 62 -25.43 13.12 -14.58
N TRP A 63 -25.53 11.79 -14.62
CA TRP A 63 -26.83 11.12 -14.75
C TRP A 63 -27.75 11.45 -13.56
N VAL A 64 -27.24 11.37 -12.33
CA VAL A 64 -28.00 11.75 -11.12
C VAL A 64 -28.46 13.19 -11.19
N LYS A 65 -27.57 14.12 -11.56
CA LYS A 65 -27.88 15.55 -11.73
C LYS A 65 -28.96 15.79 -12.79
N MET A 66 -29.07 14.95 -13.82
CA MET A 66 -30.16 15.06 -14.80
C MET A 66 -31.50 14.55 -14.26
N GLN A 67 -31.51 13.69 -13.24
CA GLN A 67 -32.73 13.14 -12.63
C GLN A 67 -33.21 13.95 -11.42
N SER A 68 -32.29 14.55 -10.68
CA SER A 68 -32.55 15.47 -9.58
C SER A 68 -32.18 16.87 -10.04
N ASP A 69 -33.15 17.75 -10.26
CA ASP A 69 -32.98 19.13 -10.77
C ASP A 69 -32.14 20.06 -9.84
N GLU A 70 -31.35 19.48 -8.92
CA GLU A 70 -30.54 20.15 -7.92
C GLU A 70 -29.16 19.49 -7.77
N GLY A 71 -28.12 20.33 -7.73
CA GLY A 71 -26.79 19.98 -7.25
C GLY A 71 -25.64 20.28 -8.23
N GLU A 72 -24.64 21.02 -7.75
CA GLU A 72 -23.33 21.09 -8.40
C GLU A 72 -22.50 19.86 -8.03
N ILE A 73 -21.87 19.23 -9.03
CA ILE A 73 -20.97 18.11 -8.80
C ILE A 73 -19.64 18.71 -8.36
N ASN A 74 -19.23 18.46 -7.12
CA ASN A 74 -17.93 18.89 -6.62
C ASN A 74 -16.82 17.91 -7.07
N PRO A 75 -15.85 18.35 -7.88
CA PRO A 75 -14.75 17.49 -8.33
C PRO A 75 -13.94 16.89 -7.18
N VAL A 76 -13.87 17.57 -6.03
CA VAL A 76 -13.15 17.08 -4.85
C VAL A 76 -13.82 15.83 -4.27
N ASP A 77 -15.14 15.72 -4.35
CA ASP A 77 -15.87 14.56 -3.83
C ASP A 77 -15.63 13.32 -4.71
N ILE A 78 -15.40 13.50 -6.01
CA ILE A 78 -15.01 12.42 -6.92
C ILE A 78 -13.60 11.91 -6.57
N LEU A 79 -12.65 12.82 -6.31
CA LEU A 79 -11.30 12.43 -5.90
C LEU A 79 -11.28 11.72 -4.55
N ARG A 80 -12.17 12.08 -3.63
CA ARG A 80 -12.27 11.41 -2.31
C ARG A 80 -12.95 10.05 -2.38
N TRP A 81 -13.53 9.66 -3.51
CA TRP A 81 -14.22 8.38 -3.63
C TRP A 81 -13.24 7.20 -3.51
N PRO A 82 -13.58 6.16 -2.72
CA PRO A 82 -12.70 5.00 -2.53
C PRO A 82 -12.27 4.37 -3.86
N GLY A 83 -10.96 4.27 -4.07
CA GLY A 83 -10.36 3.68 -5.28
C GLY A 83 -10.14 4.64 -6.45
N VAL A 84 -10.56 5.91 -6.35
CA VAL A 84 -10.25 6.95 -7.35
C VAL A 84 -8.84 7.49 -7.16
N MET A 85 -8.52 7.85 -5.92
CA MET A 85 -7.18 8.27 -5.54
C MET A 85 -6.47 7.12 -4.85
N ALA A 86 -5.29 6.79 -5.36
CA ALA A 86 -4.35 5.93 -4.68
C ALA A 86 -3.16 6.79 -4.22
N ALA A 87 -2.91 6.78 -2.91
CA ALA A 87 -1.58 7.06 -2.40
C ALA A 87 -0.80 5.75 -2.51
N LYS A 88 0.35 5.79 -3.18
CA LYS A 88 1.19 4.60 -3.36
C LYS A 88 2.08 4.38 -2.14
#